data_AF-A0AAV3PF00-F1
#
_entry.id   AF-A0AAV3PF00-F1
#
_cell.length_a   1.000
_cell.length_b   1.000
_cell.length_c   1.000
_cell.angle_alpha   90.00
_cell.angle_beta   90.00
_cell.angle_gamma   90.00
#
_symmetry.space_group_name_H-M   'P 1'
#
loop_
_entity.id
_entity.type
_entity.pdbx_description
1 polymer ?
#
loop_
_entity_poly.entity_id
_entity_poly.type
_entity_poly.pdbx_seq_one_letter_code
_entity_poly.pdbx_strand_id
1 'polypeptide(L)'
;MDYWTSSVSNDEEFEKLVLRMNPPRVAVDNDSDRRATLVKVDSANKKGSLLEVVQVLTDMNLIIKRAYISSDGEWFMDVFHVTDQQGNKIAGDDIAERIQHSLGPKGHSFRNFTRSVGVQSAAEHTTIELTGRDRPGLLSEVFAVLADLKCNVVAAEVWTHNLRLASVLYITDEANGLAIDDPDRLANIKQLLVYVLRVDQDKQSANTTVSVDSTHTQRRLHQLMYADRDYVKDDNDDTVCERTKLVVTVENCGDKGYTLVNLRCVDRPKLLFDTVCTLTDMQYVVFHGTIITEGPDAHQEYYIRHMDGNPISSEAERQRVIHCLQAAVKRRHPEGIRLELCGDDRVGLLSDVTRIFREHGLSVTRAEVETRGCQAVNVFYVTDASGYPVKSSTIEAVRKEIGQTILHVKDDIYSSSSNQEAGKFSLGDIFRSRSEKFLYNLGLIKSYS
;
A
#
# COMPACT_ATOMS: atom_id res chain seq x y z
N MET A 1 28.15 34.33 30.82
CA MET A 1 28.93 34.23 29.56
C MET A 1 28.34 33.03 28.86
N ASP A 2 27.19 33.25 28.21
CA ASP A 2 26.34 32.17 27.70
C ASP A 2 26.38 32.26 26.18
N TYR A 3 27.06 31.30 25.55
CA TYR A 3 27.11 31.16 24.09
C TYR A 3 27.34 29.70 23.72
N TRP A 4 26.32 28.86 23.85
CA TRP A 4 26.30 27.52 23.23
C TRP A 4 24.86 27.13 22.86
N THR A 5 24.26 27.84 21.91
CA THR A 5 23.00 27.45 21.25
C THR A 5 23.04 27.89 19.78
N SER A 6 23.88 27.25 18.96
CA SER A 6 23.91 27.51 17.50
C SER A 6 24.39 26.34 16.62
N SER A 7 24.75 25.17 17.16
CA SER A 7 25.26 24.06 16.34
C SER A 7 24.16 23.27 15.60
N VAL A 8 22.97 23.11 16.20
CA VAL A 8 21.92 22.24 15.63
C VAL A 8 21.29 22.81 14.36
N SER A 9 21.26 24.15 14.18
CA SER A 9 20.70 24.77 12.98
C SER A 9 21.63 24.70 11.76
N ASN A 10 22.95 24.71 11.98
CA ASN A 10 23.93 24.70 10.88
C ASN A 10 24.08 23.32 10.24
N ASP A 11 23.95 22.25 11.01
CA ASP A 11 24.05 20.88 10.48
C ASP A 11 22.86 20.54 9.57
N GLU A 12 21.64 20.97 9.91
CA GLU A 12 20.48 20.81 9.04
C GLU A 12 20.57 21.63 7.75
N GLU A 13 21.09 22.86 7.81
CA GLU A 13 21.31 23.67 6.61
C GLU A 13 22.41 23.08 5.72
N PHE A 14 23.46 22.51 6.32
CA PHE A 14 24.51 21.82 5.60
C PHE A 14 24.01 20.53 4.95
N GLU A 15 23.25 19.69 5.65
CA GLU A 15 22.61 18.49 5.06
C GLU A 15 21.70 18.86 3.89
N LYS A 16 20.87 19.91 4.04
CA LYS A 16 20.03 20.43 2.94
C LYS A 16 20.86 20.92 1.76
N LEU A 17 22.02 21.55 2.02
CA LEU A 17 22.94 22.01 0.98
C LEU A 17 23.56 20.82 0.24
N VAL A 18 24.02 19.79 0.96
CA VAL A 18 24.62 18.57 0.38
C VAL A 18 23.61 17.85 -0.52
N LEU A 19 22.36 17.71 -0.08
CA LEU A 19 21.28 17.13 -0.89
C LEU A 19 20.94 17.96 -2.13
N ARG A 20 21.07 19.29 -2.03
CA ARG A 20 20.82 20.20 -3.15
C ARG A 20 21.98 20.23 -4.15
N MET A 21 23.21 20.04 -3.68
CA MET A 21 24.41 19.94 -4.52
C MET A 21 24.51 18.58 -5.22
N ASN A 22 24.01 17.53 -4.57
CA ASN A 22 24.07 16.15 -5.07
C ASN A 22 22.64 15.58 -5.18
N PRO A 23 21.82 16.11 -6.12
CA PRO A 23 20.48 15.60 -6.33
C PRO A 23 20.54 14.15 -6.82
N PRO A 24 19.45 13.38 -6.63
CA PRO A 24 19.39 12.01 -7.10
C PRO A 24 19.57 11.96 -8.62
N ARG A 25 20.55 11.16 -9.02
CA ARG A 25 20.88 10.88 -10.42
C ARG A 25 20.32 9.51 -10.76
N VAL A 26 19.62 9.44 -11.88
CA VAL A 26 19.02 8.20 -12.35
C VAL A 26 19.64 7.86 -13.68
N ALA A 27 20.25 6.69 -13.76
CA ALA A 27 20.73 6.11 -15.01
C ALA A 27 19.88 4.89 -15.34
N VAL A 28 19.38 4.83 -16.57
CA VAL A 28 18.62 3.68 -17.07
C VAL A 28 19.46 2.97 -18.11
N ASP A 29 19.60 1.66 -17.94
CA ASP A 29 20.33 0.78 -18.84
C ASP A 29 19.39 -0.32 -19.32
N ASN A 30 19.14 -0.31 -20.62
CA ASN A 30 18.27 -1.28 -21.27
C ASN A 30 19.06 -2.24 -22.18
N ASP A 31 20.37 -2.36 -22.02
CA ASP A 31 21.22 -3.23 -22.85
C ASP A 31 21.91 -4.33 -22.03
N SER A 32 22.31 -4.04 -20.79
CA SER A 32 23.08 -4.98 -19.95
C SER A 32 22.33 -6.25 -19.54
N ASP A 33 20.99 -6.21 -19.48
CA ASP A 33 20.16 -7.37 -19.15
C ASP A 33 19.14 -7.64 -20.26
N ARG A 34 19.06 -8.89 -20.73
CA ARG A 34 18.13 -9.28 -21.81
C ARG A 34 16.67 -9.29 -21.38
N ARG A 35 16.38 -9.36 -20.08
CA ARG A 35 15.04 -9.61 -19.53
C ARG A 35 14.47 -8.46 -18.72
N ALA A 36 15.31 -7.55 -18.23
CA ALA A 36 14.88 -6.44 -17.39
C ALA A 36 15.56 -5.14 -17.82
N THR A 37 14.95 -4.02 -17.45
CA THR A 37 15.56 -2.69 -17.55
C THR A 37 16.26 -2.40 -16.23
N LEU A 38 17.53 -2.00 -16.26
CA LEU A 38 18.26 -1.59 -15.07
C LEU A 38 17.99 -0.12 -14.79
N VAL A 39 17.59 0.19 -13.57
CA VAL A 39 17.48 1.54 -13.03
C VAL A 39 18.51 1.66 -11.93
N LYS A 40 19.52 2.48 -12.15
CA LYS A 40 20.52 2.84 -11.14
C LYS A 40 20.20 4.21 -10.58
N VAL A 41 20.16 4.31 -9.26
CA VAL A 41 19.94 5.56 -8.54
C VAL A 41 21.14 5.81 -7.63
N ASP A 42 21.80 6.96 -7.80
CA ASP A 42 22.86 7.43 -6.91
C ASP A 42 22.55 8.83 -6.39
N SER A 43 22.77 9.06 -5.10
CA SER A 43 22.51 10.35 -4.44
C SER A 43 23.24 10.43 -3.11
N ALA A 44 23.38 11.66 -2.60
CA ALA A 44 23.62 11.85 -1.18
C ALA A 44 22.48 11.18 -0.39
N ASN A 45 22.84 10.48 0.68
CA ASN A 45 21.94 9.70 1.49
C ASN A 45 21.23 10.60 2.49
N LYS A 46 19.90 10.66 2.39
CA LYS A 46 19.02 11.15 3.45
C LYS A 46 18.28 10.00 4.11
N LYS A 47 17.82 10.23 5.35
CA LYS A 47 16.93 9.29 6.04
C LYS A 47 15.72 8.98 5.16
N GLY A 48 15.49 7.70 4.88
CA GLY A 48 14.37 7.23 4.07
C GLY A 48 14.57 7.31 2.54
N SER A 49 15.78 7.55 2.04
CA SER A 49 16.04 7.61 0.57
C SER A 49 15.60 6.34 -0.15
N LEU A 50 15.98 5.16 0.34
CA LEU A 50 15.58 3.88 -0.24
C LEU A 50 14.05 3.75 -0.32
N LEU A 51 13.35 4.14 0.74
CA LEU A 51 11.90 4.09 0.77
C LEU A 51 11.29 5.01 -0.30
N GLU A 52 11.82 6.21 -0.48
CA GLU A 52 11.36 7.16 -1.51
C GLU A 52 11.56 6.59 -2.93
N VAL A 53 12.71 5.97 -3.20
CA VAL A 53 12.98 5.32 -4.49
C VAL A 53 12.01 4.17 -4.73
N VAL A 54 11.83 3.28 -3.75
CA VAL A 54 10.92 2.15 -3.86
C VAL A 54 9.46 2.61 -3.99
N GLN A 55 9.06 3.72 -3.35
CA GLN A 55 7.76 4.36 -3.54
C GLN A 55 7.54 4.80 -4.98
N VAL A 56 8.48 5.58 -5.55
CA VAL A 56 8.38 6.07 -6.92
C VAL A 56 8.26 4.90 -7.91
N LEU A 57 9.09 3.87 -7.77
CA LEU A 57 9.01 2.68 -8.64
C LEU A 57 7.68 1.95 -8.51
N THR A 58 7.14 1.88 -7.29
CA THR A 58 5.84 1.27 -6.99
C THR A 58 4.68 2.06 -7.59
N ASP A 59 4.72 3.39 -7.47
CA ASP A 59 3.71 4.30 -8.04
C ASP A 59 3.70 4.29 -9.56
N MET A 60 4.86 4.04 -10.17
CA MET A 60 4.99 3.81 -11.61
C MET A 60 4.54 2.41 -12.05
N ASN A 61 4.02 1.58 -11.13
CA ASN A 61 3.60 0.20 -11.38
C ASN A 61 4.70 -0.70 -11.96
N LEU A 62 5.96 -0.42 -11.61
CA LEU A 62 7.10 -1.23 -12.03
C LEU A 62 7.29 -2.44 -11.11
N ILE A 63 7.61 -3.59 -11.69
CA ILE A 63 7.90 -4.81 -10.94
C ILE A 63 9.42 -4.94 -10.79
N ILE A 64 9.89 -4.96 -9.54
CA ILE A 64 11.30 -5.14 -9.21
C ILE A 64 11.58 -6.65 -9.13
N LYS A 65 12.40 -7.16 -10.05
CA LYS A 65 12.81 -8.58 -10.09
C LYS A 65 14.09 -8.86 -9.31
N ARG A 66 15.03 -7.91 -9.38
CA ARG A 66 16.26 -7.94 -8.58
C ARG A 66 16.55 -6.54 -8.11
N ALA A 67 17.14 -6.41 -6.92
CA ALA A 67 17.70 -5.15 -6.49
C ALA A 67 18.96 -5.35 -5.65
N TYR A 68 19.90 -4.43 -5.80
CA TYR A 68 21.11 -4.34 -5.02
C TYR A 68 21.15 -2.96 -4.40
N ILE A 69 21.08 -2.93 -3.08
CA ILE A 69 21.03 -1.72 -2.26
C ILE A 69 22.39 -1.57 -1.59
N SER A 70 22.98 -0.39 -1.67
CA SER A 70 24.25 -0.11 -1.02
C SER A 70 24.30 1.33 -0.54
N SER A 71 24.59 1.51 0.74
CA SER A 71 24.76 2.79 1.41
C SER A 71 26.01 2.72 2.28
N ASP A 72 26.92 3.67 2.08
CA ASP A 72 28.13 3.82 2.89
C ASP A 72 27.95 4.79 4.07
N GLY A 73 26.74 5.33 4.22
CA GLY A 73 26.37 6.30 5.25
C GLY A 73 25.99 7.63 4.61
N GLU A 74 26.93 8.28 3.93
CA GLU A 74 26.72 9.60 3.31
C GLU A 74 26.19 9.50 1.88
N TRP A 75 26.43 8.38 1.20
CA TRP A 75 26.02 8.13 -0.17
C TRP A 75 25.29 6.81 -0.26
N PHE A 76 24.37 6.73 -1.22
CA PHE A 76 23.80 5.45 -1.62
C PHE A 76 23.85 5.27 -3.13
N MET A 77 23.92 4.01 -3.52
CA MET A 77 23.85 3.55 -4.89
C MET A 77 22.98 2.30 -4.91
N ASP A 78 21.78 2.46 -5.45
CA ASP A 78 20.81 1.39 -5.56
C ASP A 78 20.62 1.02 -7.03
N VAL A 79 20.58 -0.28 -7.31
CA VAL A 79 20.37 -0.82 -8.66
C VAL A 79 19.15 -1.71 -8.64
N PHE A 80 18.16 -1.41 -9.47
CA PHE A 80 16.91 -2.15 -9.59
C PHE A 80 16.77 -2.72 -11.00
N HIS A 81 16.55 -4.02 -11.10
CA HIS A 81 16.14 -4.67 -12.34
C HIS A 81 14.61 -4.68 -12.38
N VAL A 82 14.04 -3.84 -13.24
CA VAL A 82 12.60 -3.61 -13.32
C VAL A 82 12.00 -4.10 -14.63
N THR A 83 10.73 -4.49 -14.58
CA THR A 83 9.90 -4.80 -15.74
C THR A 83 8.56 -4.07 -15.64
N ASP A 84 7.82 -4.01 -16.74
CA ASP A 84 6.40 -3.68 -16.70
C ASP A 84 5.58 -4.80 -16.00
N GLN A 85 4.26 -4.61 -15.91
CA GLN A 85 3.34 -5.59 -15.31
C GLN A 85 3.21 -6.88 -16.13
N GLN A 86 3.59 -6.84 -17.40
CA GLN A 86 3.58 -7.97 -18.33
C GLN A 86 4.91 -8.73 -18.33
N GLY A 87 5.91 -8.26 -17.58
CA GLY A 87 7.24 -8.83 -17.50
C GLY A 87 8.18 -8.42 -18.64
N ASN A 88 7.81 -7.42 -19.44
CA ASN A 88 8.68 -6.90 -20.50
C ASN A 88 9.60 -5.81 -19.97
N LYS A 89 10.68 -5.60 -20.73
CA LYS A 89 11.53 -4.44 -20.57
C LYS A 89 10.75 -3.19 -20.87
N ILE A 90 11.07 -2.14 -20.14
CA ILE A 90 10.39 -0.87 -20.30
C ILE A 90 11.08 -0.14 -21.46
N ALA A 91 10.32 0.20 -22.50
CA ALA A 91 10.81 0.89 -23.68
C ALA A 91 10.46 2.38 -23.58
N GLY A 92 11.48 3.25 -23.55
CA GLY A 92 11.30 4.70 -23.61
C GLY A 92 12.34 5.48 -22.79
N ASP A 93 12.89 6.53 -23.39
CA ASP A 93 13.89 7.40 -22.76
C ASP A 93 13.32 8.24 -21.59
N ASP A 94 11.99 8.34 -21.48
CA ASP A 94 11.29 9.18 -20.50
C ASP A 94 11.19 8.54 -19.09
N ILE A 95 11.51 7.25 -18.91
CA ILE A 95 11.41 6.64 -17.57
C ILE A 95 12.49 7.17 -16.64
N ALA A 96 13.71 7.36 -17.16
CA ALA A 96 14.80 7.96 -16.41
C ALA A 96 14.42 9.37 -15.97
N GLU A 97 13.88 10.17 -16.89
CA GLU A 97 13.43 11.53 -16.61
C GLU A 97 12.28 11.55 -15.60
N ARG A 98 11.30 10.66 -15.73
CA ARG A 98 10.18 10.56 -14.78
C ARG A 98 10.62 10.16 -13.37
N ILE A 99 11.51 9.18 -13.24
CA ILE A 99 12.05 8.77 -11.93
C ILE A 99 12.90 9.90 -11.35
N GLN A 100 13.81 10.48 -12.13
CA GLN A 100 14.66 11.58 -11.68
C GLN A 100 13.83 12.82 -11.29
N HIS A 101 12.77 13.12 -12.06
CA HIS A 101 11.87 14.22 -11.76
C HIS A 101 11.06 13.94 -10.48
N SER A 102 10.66 12.69 -10.24
CA SER A 102 9.92 12.29 -9.04
C SER A 102 10.79 12.29 -7.77
N LEU A 103 12.08 11.96 -7.91
CA LEU A 103 13.05 11.96 -6.81
C LEU A 103 13.71 13.33 -6.57
N GLY A 104 13.77 14.19 -7.59
CA GLY A 104 14.40 15.50 -7.52
C GLY A 104 13.62 16.53 -6.67
N PRO A 105 14.20 17.71 -6.42
CA PRO A 105 13.59 18.76 -5.58
C PRO A 105 12.24 19.30 -6.11
N LYS A 106 11.90 19.03 -7.38
CA LYS A 106 10.59 19.33 -7.99
C LYS A 106 9.57 18.18 -7.90
N GLY A 107 9.96 17.01 -7.41
CA GLY A 107 9.12 15.82 -7.27
C GLY A 107 7.93 16.01 -6.31
N HIS A 108 7.99 17.03 -5.45
CA HIS A 108 6.89 17.40 -4.56
C HIS A 108 5.66 17.89 -5.35
N SER A 109 5.83 18.37 -6.59
CA SER A 109 4.73 18.76 -7.47
C SER A 109 4.17 17.59 -8.29
N PHE A 110 4.94 16.51 -8.50
CA PHE A 110 4.53 15.32 -9.26
C PHE A 110 3.84 14.25 -8.40
N ARG A 111 3.90 14.35 -7.06
CA ARG A 111 3.02 13.61 -6.13
C ARG A 111 1.52 13.74 -6.44
N ASN A 112 1.15 14.64 -7.35
CA ASN A 112 -0.21 14.90 -7.80
C ASN A 112 -0.69 14.04 -8.98
N PHE A 113 0.18 13.32 -9.71
CA PHE A 113 -0.20 12.76 -11.04
C PHE A 113 -0.34 11.24 -11.14
N THR A 114 0.24 10.46 -10.23
CA THR A 114 0.10 8.99 -10.24
C THR A 114 -0.15 8.48 -8.82
N ARG A 115 -1.36 8.74 -8.32
CA ARG A 115 -1.84 8.16 -7.06
C ARG A 115 -2.19 6.70 -7.28
N SER A 116 -1.88 5.84 -6.29
CA SER A 116 -2.21 4.41 -6.28
C SER A 116 -3.71 4.10 -6.16
N VAL A 117 -4.55 5.12 -6.29
CA VAL A 117 -6.01 5.10 -6.48
C VAL A 117 -6.25 6.15 -7.56
N GLY A 118 -7.02 5.85 -8.62
CA GLY A 118 -7.16 6.67 -9.84
C GLY A 118 -7.83 8.04 -9.67
N VAL A 119 -7.64 8.70 -8.52
CA VAL A 119 -8.11 10.04 -8.20
C VAL A 119 -7.21 11.07 -8.89
N GLN A 120 -7.68 11.60 -10.02
CA GLN A 120 -7.08 12.78 -10.65
C GLN A 120 -7.31 14.03 -9.81
N SER A 121 -6.27 14.86 -9.74
CA SER A 121 -6.21 16.23 -9.20
C SER A 121 -6.18 16.41 -7.68
N ALA A 122 -5.37 17.37 -7.28
CA ALA A 122 -5.22 17.87 -5.93
C ALA A 122 -6.41 18.79 -5.58
N ALA A 123 -6.84 18.74 -4.31
CA ALA A 123 -7.66 19.72 -3.60
C ALA A 123 -9.22 19.63 -3.62
N GLU A 124 -9.85 18.44 -3.72
CA GLU A 124 -11.33 18.38 -3.66
C GLU A 124 -11.93 17.39 -2.66
N HIS A 125 -11.15 16.78 -1.75
CA HIS A 125 -11.68 15.70 -0.91
C HIS A 125 -11.13 15.83 0.53
N THR A 126 -11.98 15.53 1.52
CA THR A 126 -11.57 15.42 2.92
C THR A 126 -11.08 14.00 3.19
N THR A 127 -9.92 13.87 3.84
CA THR A 127 -9.37 12.56 4.20
C THR A 127 -9.72 12.20 5.64
N ILE A 128 -10.26 11.01 5.85
CA ILE A 128 -10.52 10.43 7.18
C ILE A 128 -9.67 9.17 7.34
N GLU A 129 -8.88 9.15 8.38
CA GLU A 129 -8.08 8.00 8.79
C GLU A 129 -8.74 7.36 10.03
N LEU A 130 -8.92 6.05 9.98
CA LEU A 130 -9.54 5.27 11.05
C LEU A 130 -8.60 4.16 11.49
N THR A 131 -8.42 4.00 12.80
CA THR A 131 -7.76 2.83 13.39
C THR A 131 -8.55 2.32 14.58
N GLY A 132 -8.56 1.00 14.77
CA GLY A 132 -9.19 0.39 15.94
C GLY A 132 -9.28 -1.13 15.83
N ARG A 133 -10.02 -1.74 16.75
CA ARG A 133 -10.31 -3.17 16.67
C ARG A 133 -11.39 -3.44 15.62
N ASP A 134 -11.10 -4.36 14.71
CA ASP A 134 -12.05 -4.84 13.74
C ASP A 134 -13.07 -5.80 14.36
N ARG A 135 -14.26 -5.83 13.78
CA ARG A 135 -15.33 -6.78 14.11
C ARG A 135 -16.24 -6.98 12.89
N PRO A 136 -16.91 -8.14 12.77
CA PRO A 136 -17.91 -8.35 11.73
C PRO A 136 -18.95 -7.23 11.71
N GLY A 137 -19.10 -6.58 10.55
CA GLY A 137 -20.06 -5.49 10.33
C GLY A 137 -19.55 -4.08 10.62
N LEU A 138 -18.34 -3.90 11.16
CA LEU A 138 -17.78 -2.57 11.43
C LEU A 138 -17.76 -1.68 10.19
N LEU A 139 -17.29 -2.19 9.06
CA LEU A 139 -17.21 -1.43 7.81
C LEU A 139 -18.59 -0.96 7.32
N SER A 140 -19.62 -1.78 7.53
CA SER A 140 -21.01 -1.43 7.19
C SER A 140 -21.54 -0.29 8.06
N GLU A 141 -21.23 -0.31 9.36
CA GLU A 141 -21.60 0.77 10.29
C GLU A 141 -20.87 2.08 9.95
N VAL A 142 -19.59 2.02 9.61
CA VAL A 142 -18.81 3.19 9.18
C VAL A 142 -19.42 3.82 7.92
N PHE A 143 -19.70 3.02 6.88
CA PHE A 143 -20.31 3.55 5.66
C PHE A 143 -21.75 4.01 5.85
N ALA A 144 -22.50 3.40 6.77
CA ALA A 144 -23.84 3.87 7.13
C ALA A 144 -23.80 5.27 7.77
N VAL A 145 -22.89 5.51 8.72
CA VAL A 145 -22.73 6.83 9.35
C VAL A 145 -22.35 7.89 8.32
N LEU A 146 -21.42 7.59 7.41
CA LEU A 146 -21.03 8.54 6.36
C LEU A 146 -22.19 8.86 5.41
N ALA A 147 -22.97 7.86 5.01
CA ALA A 147 -24.14 8.06 4.17
C ALA A 147 -25.25 8.88 4.88
N ASP A 148 -25.47 8.66 6.18
CA ASP A 148 -26.43 9.44 6.98
C ASP A 148 -26.01 10.91 7.11
N LEU A 149 -24.71 11.16 7.26
CA LEU A 149 -24.10 12.49 7.29
C LEU A 149 -23.94 13.15 5.92
N LYS A 150 -24.57 12.59 4.88
CA LYS A 150 -24.54 13.13 3.50
C LYS A 150 -23.12 13.30 2.97
N CYS A 151 -22.26 12.34 3.30
CA CYS A 151 -20.90 12.27 2.80
C CYS A 151 -20.83 11.20 1.70
N ASN A 152 -20.33 11.58 0.54
CA ASN A 152 -20.00 10.64 -0.52
C ASN A 152 -18.59 10.08 -0.30
N VAL A 153 -18.40 8.77 -0.52
CA VAL A 153 -17.08 8.12 -0.39
C VAL A 153 -16.53 7.92 -1.81
N VAL A 154 -15.62 8.80 -2.23
CA VAL A 154 -15.05 8.76 -3.59
C VAL A 154 -13.97 7.69 -3.70
N ALA A 155 -13.22 7.47 -2.62
CA ALA A 155 -12.24 6.40 -2.55
C ALA A 155 -12.05 5.94 -1.12
N ALA A 156 -11.69 4.67 -0.95
CA ALA A 156 -11.32 4.11 0.34
C ALA A 156 -10.31 2.98 0.18
N GLU A 157 -9.36 2.88 1.10
CA GLU A 157 -8.44 1.76 1.20
C GLU A 157 -8.47 1.26 2.65
N VAL A 158 -8.93 0.02 2.85
CA VAL A 158 -9.22 -0.58 4.16
C VAL A 158 -8.42 -1.86 4.33
N TRP A 159 -7.65 -1.97 5.41
CA TRP A 159 -6.88 -3.15 5.76
C TRP A 159 -7.28 -3.70 7.12
N THR A 160 -7.39 -5.02 7.21
CA THR A 160 -7.64 -5.73 8.45
C THR A 160 -6.57 -6.81 8.67
N HIS A 161 -5.97 -6.84 9.86
CA HIS A 161 -5.01 -7.88 10.25
C HIS A 161 -5.01 -8.06 11.77
N ASN A 162 -5.01 -9.30 12.27
CA ASN A 162 -5.02 -9.63 13.71
C ASN A 162 -6.06 -8.83 14.50
N LEU A 163 -7.31 -8.79 14.00
CA LEU A 163 -8.42 -8.02 14.56
C LEU A 163 -8.15 -6.51 14.68
N ARG A 164 -7.18 -5.97 13.96
CA ARG A 164 -6.92 -4.53 13.84
C ARG A 164 -7.36 -4.04 12.47
N LEU A 165 -7.98 -2.87 12.46
CA LEU A 165 -8.41 -2.14 11.28
C LEU A 165 -7.53 -0.91 11.10
N ALA A 166 -7.09 -0.66 9.87
CA ALA A 166 -6.69 0.67 9.41
C ALA A 166 -7.44 1.01 8.13
N SER A 167 -7.95 2.22 8.04
CA SER A 167 -8.68 2.70 6.86
C SER A 167 -8.31 4.14 6.55
N VAL A 168 -8.17 4.45 5.26
CA VAL A 168 -8.06 5.81 4.73
C VAL A 168 -9.22 6.00 3.76
N LEU A 169 -10.09 6.96 4.08
CA LEU A 169 -11.30 7.30 3.34
C LEU A 169 -11.15 8.70 2.74
N TYR A 170 -11.49 8.84 1.47
CA TYR A 170 -11.59 10.12 0.79
C TYR A 170 -13.06 10.43 0.57
N ILE A 171 -13.55 11.47 1.24
CA ILE A 171 -14.96 11.84 1.24
C ILE A 171 -15.18 13.24 0.67
N THR A 172 -16.37 13.42 0.11
CA THR A 172 -16.89 14.71 -0.36
C THR A 172 -18.29 14.94 0.18
N ASP A 173 -18.73 16.19 0.18
CA ASP A 173 -20.12 16.51 0.49
C ASP A 173 -21.05 16.05 -0.65
N GLU A 174 -22.16 15.40 -0.33
CA GLU A 174 -23.13 14.89 -1.31
C GLU A 174 -23.79 16.00 -2.14
N ALA A 175 -24.04 17.17 -1.56
CA ALA A 175 -24.80 18.23 -2.22
C ALA A 175 -23.97 19.02 -3.25
N ASN A 176 -22.69 19.24 -2.97
CA ASN A 176 -21.80 20.04 -3.84
C ASN A 176 -20.63 19.26 -4.46
N GLY A 177 -20.33 18.04 -3.99
CA GLY A 177 -19.24 17.21 -4.48
C GLY A 177 -17.84 17.69 -4.08
N LEU A 178 -17.73 18.66 -3.18
CA LEU A 178 -16.47 19.27 -2.75
C LEU A 178 -15.97 18.71 -1.42
N ALA A 179 -14.75 19.08 -1.03
CA ALA A 179 -14.22 18.81 0.29
C ALA A 179 -15.11 19.41 1.38
N ILE A 180 -15.19 18.70 2.50
CA ILE A 180 -15.85 19.17 3.71
C ILE A 180 -14.82 19.95 4.52
N ASP A 181 -14.95 21.28 4.51
CA ASP A 181 -14.05 22.19 5.24
C ASP A 181 -14.66 22.74 6.54
N ASP A 182 -15.94 22.49 6.80
CA ASP A 182 -16.64 22.98 7.99
C ASP A 182 -16.15 22.26 9.26
N PRO A 183 -15.48 22.94 10.20
CA PRO A 183 -14.86 22.30 11.36
C PRO A 183 -15.88 21.65 12.30
N ASP A 184 -17.09 22.22 12.43
CA ASP A 184 -18.13 21.67 13.29
C ASP A 184 -18.68 20.36 12.73
N ARG A 185 -18.94 20.31 11.42
CA ARG A 185 -19.31 19.07 10.73
C ARG A 185 -18.20 18.03 10.80
N LEU A 186 -16.94 18.40 10.60
CA LEU A 186 -15.82 17.47 10.73
C LEU A 186 -15.68 16.92 12.15
N ALA A 187 -15.90 17.76 13.17
CA ALA A 187 -15.92 17.33 14.56
C ALA A 187 -17.06 16.34 14.84
N ASN A 188 -18.25 16.59 14.29
CA ASN A 188 -19.40 15.68 14.41
C ASN A 188 -19.12 14.32 13.73
N ILE A 189 -18.63 14.33 12.49
CA ILE A 189 -18.22 13.11 11.76
C ILE A 189 -17.20 12.33 12.59
N LYS A 190 -16.15 13.00 13.08
CA LYS A 190 -15.12 12.39 13.91
C LYS A 190 -15.69 11.76 15.18
N GLN A 191 -16.58 12.46 15.89
CA GLN A 191 -17.19 11.94 17.11
C GLN A 191 -18.02 10.68 16.84
N LEU A 192 -18.88 10.70 15.82
CA LEU A 192 -19.72 9.55 15.47
C LEU A 192 -18.91 8.33 15.04
N LEU A 193 -17.86 8.52 14.24
CA LEU A 193 -16.97 7.43 13.83
C LEU A 193 -16.18 6.86 15.02
N VAL A 194 -15.75 7.71 15.97
CA VAL A 194 -15.11 7.25 17.21
C VAL A 194 -16.07 6.40 18.05
N TYR A 195 -17.36 6.75 18.11
CA TYR A 195 -18.36 5.93 18.81
C TYR A 195 -18.53 4.55 18.15
N VAL A 196 -18.57 4.48 16.82
CA VAL A 196 -18.65 3.21 16.08
C VAL A 196 -17.41 2.34 16.31
N LEU A 197 -16.23 2.94 16.44
CA LEU A 197 -14.99 2.21 16.71
C LEU A 197 -14.86 1.77 18.19
N ARG A 198 -15.53 2.46 19.12
CA ARG A 198 -15.50 2.18 20.57
C ARG A 198 -16.69 1.34 21.01
N VAL A 199 -16.63 0.03 20.77
CA VAL A 199 -17.66 -0.90 21.28
C VAL A 199 -17.26 -1.57 22.60
N ASP A 200 -16.02 -1.41 23.08
CA ASP A 200 -15.57 -1.99 24.35
C ASP A 200 -14.80 -1.00 25.25
N GLN A 201 -14.70 -1.29 26.56
CA GLN A 201 -14.11 -0.42 27.60
C GLN A 201 -12.61 -0.12 27.42
N ASP A 202 -11.97 -0.59 26.36
CA ASP A 202 -10.60 -0.25 25.99
C ASP A 202 -10.51 1.18 25.44
N LYS A 203 -10.34 2.12 26.38
CA LYS A 203 -10.20 3.57 26.12
C LYS A 203 -9.00 3.94 25.23
N GLN A 204 -8.18 2.99 24.79
CA GLN A 204 -6.83 3.24 24.29
C GLN A 204 -6.54 2.82 22.84
N SER A 205 -7.47 2.19 22.10
CA SER A 205 -7.19 1.66 20.75
C SER A 205 -7.93 2.35 19.58
N ALA A 206 -9.09 2.95 19.82
CA ALA A 206 -9.86 3.58 18.75
C ALA A 206 -9.44 5.04 18.51
N ASN A 207 -8.86 5.32 17.34
CA ASN A 207 -8.49 6.66 16.91
C ASN A 207 -9.10 6.99 15.55
N THR A 208 -9.54 8.25 15.42
CA THR A 208 -9.99 8.83 14.15
C THR A 208 -9.26 10.15 13.97
N THR A 209 -8.56 10.30 12.85
CA THR A 209 -7.89 11.53 12.47
C THR A 209 -8.47 12.01 11.15
N VAL A 210 -8.83 13.30 11.09
CA VAL A 210 -9.32 13.94 9.88
C VAL A 210 -8.22 14.88 9.42
N SER A 211 -7.80 14.76 8.17
CA SER A 211 -6.74 15.59 7.57
C SER A 211 -7.13 15.99 6.15
N VAL A 212 -6.55 17.10 5.70
CA VAL A 212 -6.71 17.60 4.31
C VAL A 212 -5.43 17.32 3.48
N ASP A 213 -4.37 16.82 4.13
CA ASP A 213 -3.08 16.61 3.50
C ASP A 213 -2.97 15.28 2.75
N SER A 214 -2.40 15.34 1.55
CA SER A 214 -2.18 14.15 0.71
C SER A 214 -0.98 13.34 1.19
N THR A 215 -1.23 12.23 1.89
CA THR A 215 -0.22 11.20 2.15
C THR A 215 -0.33 10.09 1.11
N HIS A 216 0.78 9.39 0.83
CA HIS A 216 0.75 8.18 0.01
C HIS A 216 -0.05 7.10 0.75
N THR A 217 -1.28 6.82 0.34
CA THR A 217 -2.29 6.02 1.06
C THR A 217 -1.73 4.71 1.59
N GLN A 218 -1.04 3.98 0.72
CA GLN A 218 -0.42 2.70 1.02
C GLN A 218 0.73 2.75 2.03
N ARG A 219 1.44 3.86 2.12
CA ARG A 219 2.47 4.10 3.15
C ARG A 219 1.79 4.47 4.45
N ARG A 220 0.74 5.28 4.38
CA ARG A 220 -0.02 5.73 5.54
C ARG A 220 -0.73 4.57 6.24
N LEU A 221 -1.39 3.68 5.50
CA LEU A 221 -1.99 2.46 6.05
C LEU A 221 -0.95 1.59 6.76
N HIS A 222 0.26 1.48 6.19
CA HIS A 222 1.35 0.73 6.83
C HIS A 222 1.71 1.31 8.20
N GLN A 223 1.80 2.64 8.31
CA GLN A 223 2.07 3.35 9.56
C GLN A 223 0.93 3.23 10.57
N LEU A 224 -0.32 3.34 10.11
CA LEU A 224 -1.51 3.22 10.95
C LEU A 224 -1.59 1.83 11.59
N MET A 225 -1.40 0.77 10.80
CA MET A 225 -1.39 -0.61 11.29
C MET A 225 -0.23 -0.87 12.27
N TYR A 226 0.97 -0.37 11.96
CA TYR A 226 2.12 -0.48 12.86
C TYR A 226 1.87 0.26 14.20
N ALA A 227 1.32 1.47 14.14
CA ALA A 227 1.00 2.26 15.33
C ALA A 227 -0.06 1.59 16.21
N ASP A 228 -1.03 0.89 15.61
CA ASP A 228 -2.04 0.10 16.34
C ASP A 228 -1.55 -1.29 16.78
N ARG A 229 -0.27 -1.61 16.50
CA ARG A 229 0.43 -2.83 16.93
C ARG A 229 -0.20 -4.12 16.38
N ASP A 230 -0.57 -4.11 15.11
CA ASP A 230 -1.10 -5.29 14.41
C ASP A 230 -0.17 -6.51 14.42
N TYR A 231 1.13 -6.31 14.68
CA TYR A 231 2.13 -7.37 14.77
C TYR A 231 2.15 -8.13 16.10
N VAL A 232 1.42 -7.68 17.12
CA VAL A 232 1.31 -8.41 18.39
C VAL A 232 0.27 -9.51 18.22
N LYS A 233 0.69 -10.77 18.35
CA LYS A 233 -0.22 -11.91 18.43
C LYS A 233 -0.71 -12.07 19.87
N ASP A 234 -1.98 -12.39 20.06
CA ASP A 234 -2.47 -12.89 21.35
C ASP A 234 -1.97 -14.32 21.55
N ASP A 235 -1.45 -14.64 22.74
CA ASP A 235 -0.86 -15.94 23.09
C ASP A 235 -1.81 -17.15 22.91
N ASN A 236 -3.11 -16.90 22.69
CA ASN A 236 -4.13 -17.92 22.45
C ASN A 236 -4.38 -18.24 20.97
N ASP A 237 -3.78 -17.49 20.03
CA ASP A 237 -3.98 -17.70 18.60
C ASP A 237 -2.88 -18.61 18.01
N ASP A 238 -2.84 -19.84 18.52
CA ASP A 238 -2.16 -21.00 17.90
C ASP A 238 -3.00 -21.57 16.74
N THR A 239 -3.89 -20.75 16.17
CA THR A 239 -4.76 -21.12 15.05
C THR A 239 -3.93 -21.09 13.77
N VAL A 240 -3.28 -22.23 13.50
CA VAL A 240 -2.94 -22.79 12.19
C VAL A 240 -2.98 -21.80 11.03
N CYS A 241 -1.85 -21.14 10.79
CA CYS A 241 -1.49 -20.76 9.42
C CYS A 241 -0.12 -21.39 9.10
N GLU A 242 -0.10 -22.74 9.07
CA GLU A 242 0.98 -23.54 8.46
C GLU A 242 1.08 -23.34 6.93
N ARG A 243 0.27 -22.45 6.32
CA ARG A 243 0.15 -22.34 4.87
C ARG A 243 0.99 -21.25 4.21
N THR A 244 1.60 -20.34 4.97
CA THR A 244 2.52 -19.36 4.37
C THR A 244 3.96 -19.86 4.47
N LYS A 245 4.62 -20.10 3.33
CA LYS A 245 6.07 -20.28 3.21
C LYS A 245 6.87 -19.01 3.58
N LEU A 246 6.40 -18.21 4.54
CA LEU A 246 7.08 -17.01 4.98
C LEU A 246 8.05 -17.36 6.11
N VAL A 247 9.33 -17.25 5.83
CA VAL A 247 10.41 -17.43 6.80
C VAL A 247 11.13 -16.10 6.93
N VAL A 248 11.19 -15.58 8.16
CA VAL A 248 11.97 -14.40 8.50
C VAL A 248 13.00 -14.81 9.55
N THR A 249 14.28 -14.63 9.25
CA THR A 249 15.36 -14.83 10.22
C THR A 249 16.09 -13.53 10.45
N VAL A 250 16.51 -13.32 11.70
CA VAL A 250 17.24 -12.13 12.14
C VAL A 250 18.45 -12.63 12.91
N GLU A 251 19.64 -12.27 12.44
CA GLU A 251 20.92 -12.77 12.94
C GLU A 251 21.89 -11.60 13.09
N ASN A 252 22.64 -11.56 14.19
CA ASN A 252 23.64 -10.52 14.38
C ASN A 252 24.97 -10.93 13.75
N CYS A 253 25.52 -10.06 12.89
CA CYS A 253 26.85 -10.22 12.33
C CYS A 253 27.87 -9.53 13.25
N GLY A 254 28.41 -10.28 14.20
CA GLY A 254 29.35 -9.78 15.23
C GLY A 254 30.58 -9.06 14.66
N ASP A 255 31.08 -9.49 13.49
CA ASP A 255 32.33 -8.97 12.93
C ASP A 255 32.18 -7.60 12.25
N LYS A 256 30.95 -7.18 11.91
CA LYS A 256 30.71 -5.96 11.12
C LYS A 256 29.72 -4.97 11.78
N GLY A 257 29.22 -5.31 12.97
CA GLY A 257 28.26 -4.48 13.71
C GLY A 257 26.95 -4.25 12.95
N TYR A 258 26.53 -5.23 12.13
CA TYR A 258 25.25 -5.20 11.42
C TYR A 258 24.34 -6.31 11.94
N THR A 259 23.03 -6.12 11.79
CA THR A 259 22.07 -7.22 11.89
C THR A 259 21.66 -7.63 10.48
N LEU A 260 21.74 -8.92 10.18
CA LEU A 260 21.26 -9.53 8.96
C LEU A 260 19.79 -9.93 9.14
N VAL A 261 18.93 -9.44 8.25
CA VAL A 261 17.54 -9.87 8.13
C VAL A 261 17.39 -10.62 6.82
N ASN A 262 16.95 -11.88 6.89
CA ASN A 262 16.63 -12.69 5.73
C ASN A 262 15.12 -12.94 5.69
N LEU A 263 14.50 -12.66 4.56
CA LEU A 263 13.08 -12.87 4.30
C LEU A 263 12.92 -13.75 3.06
N ARG A 264 12.25 -14.88 3.23
CA ARG A 264 11.89 -15.81 2.16
C ARG A 264 10.39 -16.00 2.14
N CYS A 265 9.76 -15.76 1.00
CA CYS A 265 8.34 -16.00 0.81
C CYS A 265 7.99 -16.16 -0.67
N VAL A 266 6.72 -16.39 -0.97
CA VAL A 266 6.21 -16.33 -2.34
C VAL A 266 6.29 -14.88 -2.84
N ASP A 267 6.89 -14.68 -4.02
CA ASP A 267 7.01 -13.38 -4.66
C ASP A 267 5.63 -12.77 -4.91
N ARG A 268 5.56 -11.46 -4.68
CA ARG A 268 4.32 -10.70 -4.87
C ARG A 268 4.61 -9.23 -5.12
N PRO A 269 3.71 -8.53 -5.84
CA PRO A 269 3.82 -7.10 -6.03
C PRO A 269 3.99 -6.37 -4.70
N LYS A 270 4.88 -5.37 -4.68
CA LYS A 270 5.13 -4.47 -3.53
C LYS A 270 5.75 -5.15 -2.30
N LEU A 271 6.28 -6.37 -2.40
CA LEU A 271 6.95 -7.03 -1.28
C LEU A 271 8.14 -6.21 -0.75
N LEU A 272 9.03 -5.72 -1.63
CA LEU A 272 10.14 -4.85 -1.24
C LEU A 272 9.65 -3.56 -0.56
N PHE A 273 8.57 -2.97 -1.07
CA PHE A 273 7.97 -1.77 -0.48
C PHE A 273 7.49 -2.03 0.95
N ASP A 274 6.84 -3.18 1.21
CA ASP A 274 6.42 -3.59 2.55
C ASP A 274 7.59 -3.71 3.51
N THR A 275 8.61 -4.45 3.12
CA THR A 275 9.77 -4.72 3.96
C THR A 275 10.54 -3.44 4.29
N VAL A 276 10.79 -2.58 3.30
CA VAL A 276 11.47 -1.29 3.51
C VAL A 276 10.62 -0.35 4.36
N CYS A 277 9.29 -0.31 4.17
CA CYS A 277 8.39 0.46 5.03
C CYS A 277 8.52 0.03 6.49
N THR A 278 8.48 -1.27 6.76
CA THR A 278 8.57 -1.82 8.12
C THR A 278 9.90 -1.48 8.77
N LEU A 279 11.01 -1.73 8.07
CA LEU A 279 12.35 -1.41 8.59
C LEU A 279 12.48 0.08 8.88
N THR A 280 11.97 0.94 7.99
CA THR A 280 12.01 2.40 8.18
C THR A 280 11.15 2.85 9.38
N ASP A 281 9.93 2.30 9.55
CA ASP A 281 9.05 2.63 10.69
C ASP A 281 9.61 2.17 12.03
N MET A 282 10.34 1.07 12.01
CA MET A 282 11.07 0.56 13.17
C MET A 282 12.41 1.28 13.39
N GLN A 283 12.71 2.34 12.63
CA GLN A 283 13.93 3.13 12.74
C GLN A 283 15.21 2.34 12.46
N TYR A 284 15.15 1.41 11.50
CA TYR A 284 16.34 0.76 10.95
C TYR A 284 16.75 1.36 9.61
N VAL A 285 18.05 1.52 9.43
CA VAL A 285 18.69 1.93 8.18
C VAL A 285 19.23 0.70 7.47
N VAL A 286 18.86 0.54 6.20
CA VAL A 286 19.42 -0.50 5.32
C VAL A 286 20.74 0.01 4.75
N PHE A 287 21.84 -0.65 5.09
CA PHE A 287 23.17 -0.34 4.54
C PHE A 287 23.46 -1.16 3.29
N HIS A 288 23.11 -2.44 3.31
CA HIS A 288 23.25 -3.31 2.15
C HIS A 288 21.98 -4.14 2.02
N GLY A 289 21.55 -4.38 0.79
CA GLY A 289 20.38 -5.19 0.52
C GLY A 289 20.52 -5.96 -0.78
N THR A 290 20.11 -7.22 -0.77
CA THR A 290 20.05 -8.06 -1.96
C THR A 290 18.64 -8.62 -2.07
N ILE A 291 17.97 -8.29 -3.16
CA ILE A 291 16.62 -8.75 -3.46
C ILE A 291 16.66 -9.55 -4.75
N ILE A 292 16.14 -10.76 -4.70
CA ILE A 292 16.12 -11.68 -5.83
C ILE A 292 14.77 -12.38 -5.86
N THR A 293 14.06 -12.27 -6.99
CA THR A 293 12.86 -13.07 -7.27
C THR A 293 13.23 -14.19 -8.24
N GLU A 294 13.12 -15.44 -7.80
CA GLU A 294 13.38 -16.65 -8.59
C GLU A 294 12.08 -17.44 -8.76
N GLY A 295 11.47 -17.32 -9.94
CA GLY A 295 10.18 -17.97 -10.20
C GLY A 295 9.08 -17.43 -9.28
N PRO A 296 8.37 -18.30 -8.52
CA PRO A 296 7.33 -17.88 -7.59
C PRO A 296 7.88 -17.47 -6.22
N ASP A 297 9.19 -17.63 -5.95
CA ASP A 297 9.77 -17.37 -4.64
C ASP A 297 10.60 -16.07 -4.67
N ALA A 298 10.55 -15.31 -3.57
CA ALA A 298 11.31 -14.10 -3.35
C ALA A 298 12.24 -14.27 -2.14
N HIS A 299 13.48 -13.86 -2.33
CA HIS A 299 14.54 -13.86 -1.35
C HIS A 299 15.03 -12.43 -1.15
N GLN A 300 14.97 -11.94 0.09
CA GLN A 300 15.45 -10.61 0.44
C GLN A 300 16.38 -10.68 1.64
N GLU A 301 17.56 -10.10 1.49
CA GLU A 301 18.59 -10.04 2.52
C GLU A 301 18.92 -8.59 2.78
N TYR A 302 18.88 -8.16 4.04
CA TYR A 302 19.16 -6.79 4.44
C TYR A 302 20.18 -6.76 5.58
N TYR A 303 21.21 -5.95 5.42
CA TYR A 303 22.13 -5.57 6.48
C TYR A 303 21.66 -4.25 7.05
N ILE A 304 21.15 -4.30 8.28
CA ILE A 304 20.54 -3.16 8.94
C ILE A 304 21.31 -2.75 10.19
N ARG A 305 21.19 -1.49 10.56
CA ARG A 305 21.48 -0.97 11.90
C ARG A 305 20.33 -0.10 12.36
N HIS A 306 20.11 -0.04 13.66
CA HIS A 306 19.16 0.92 14.19
C HIS A 306 19.70 2.35 13.99
N MET A 307 18.82 3.35 13.98
CA MET A 307 19.17 4.76 13.79
C MET A 307 20.19 5.31 14.82
N ASP A 308 20.33 4.64 15.96
CA ASP A 308 21.35 4.93 16.99
C ASP A 308 22.75 4.36 16.64
N GLY A 309 22.87 3.64 15.53
CA GLY A 309 24.10 3.02 15.06
C GLY A 309 24.35 1.62 15.58
N ASN A 310 23.50 1.09 16.47
CA ASN A 310 23.70 -0.21 17.09
C ASN A 310 23.02 -1.34 16.29
N PRO A 311 23.59 -2.56 16.30
CA PRO A 311 22.85 -3.75 15.88
C PRO A 311 21.77 -4.10 16.92
N ILE A 312 20.84 -4.97 16.52
CA ILE A 312 19.80 -5.49 17.42
C ILE A 312 20.46 -6.15 18.64
N SER A 313 20.08 -5.70 19.83
CA SER A 313 20.80 -6.07 21.06
C SER A 313 20.05 -7.07 21.95
N SER A 314 18.72 -7.19 21.78
CA SER A 314 17.88 -8.02 22.63
C SER A 314 17.00 -8.99 21.84
N GLU A 315 16.68 -10.14 22.45
CA GLU A 315 15.76 -11.12 21.84
C GLU A 315 14.35 -10.54 21.66
N ALA A 316 13.90 -9.66 22.56
CA ALA A 316 12.60 -9.01 22.44
C ALA A 316 12.54 -8.06 21.23
N GLU A 317 13.60 -7.32 20.96
CA GLU A 317 13.73 -6.47 19.76
C GLU A 317 13.80 -7.32 18.49
N ARG A 318 14.61 -8.38 18.51
CA ARG A 318 14.71 -9.37 17.43
C ARG A 318 13.35 -9.96 17.07
N GLN A 319 12.61 -10.44 18.07
CA GLN A 319 11.29 -11.02 17.87
C GLN A 319 10.28 -9.99 17.37
N ARG A 320 10.39 -8.74 17.84
CA ARG A 320 9.57 -7.63 17.33
C ARG A 320 9.81 -7.38 15.85
N VAL A 321 11.06 -7.36 15.38
CA VAL A 321 11.38 -7.20 13.95
C VAL A 321 10.79 -8.34 13.13
N ILE A 322 10.94 -9.58 13.60
CA ILE A 322 10.34 -10.76 12.95
C ILE A 322 8.83 -10.60 12.83
N HIS A 323 8.14 -10.28 13.93
CA HIS A 323 6.69 -10.12 13.95
C HIS A 323 6.20 -8.96 13.07
N CYS A 324 6.89 -7.82 13.07
CA CYS A 324 6.53 -6.67 12.25
C CYS A 324 6.65 -6.99 10.75
N LEU A 325 7.75 -7.65 10.36
CA LEU A 325 7.94 -8.07 8.96
C LEU A 325 6.90 -9.12 8.55
N GLN A 326 6.58 -10.07 9.43
CA GLN A 326 5.55 -11.07 9.17
C GLN A 326 4.17 -10.44 9.00
N ALA A 327 3.79 -9.52 9.89
CA ALA A 327 2.51 -8.81 9.82
C ALA A 327 2.40 -7.97 8.55
N ALA A 328 3.45 -7.20 8.22
CA ALA A 328 3.51 -6.40 7.00
C ALA A 328 3.34 -7.24 5.73
N VAL A 329 3.95 -8.43 5.69
CA VAL A 329 3.80 -9.33 4.55
C VAL A 329 2.40 -9.92 4.45
N LYS A 330 1.84 -10.37 5.57
CA LYS A 330 0.54 -11.04 5.62
C LYS A 330 -0.62 -10.10 5.33
N ARG A 331 -0.62 -8.89 5.89
CA ARG A 331 -1.75 -7.95 5.75
C ARG A 331 -2.00 -7.45 4.34
N ARG A 332 -0.98 -7.46 3.47
CA ARG A 332 -1.09 -6.93 2.09
C ARG A 332 -1.57 -7.95 1.07
N HIS A 333 -1.76 -9.21 1.45
CA HIS A 333 -2.49 -10.18 0.64
C HIS A 333 -3.34 -11.05 1.56
N PRO A 334 -4.48 -10.53 2.04
CA PRO A 334 -5.31 -11.28 2.96
C PRO A 334 -5.89 -12.51 2.26
N GLU A 335 -5.99 -13.60 3.00
CA GLU A 335 -6.70 -14.79 2.57
C GLU A 335 -8.18 -14.43 2.35
N GLY A 336 -8.81 -14.99 1.31
CA GLY A 336 -10.23 -14.77 1.04
C GLY A 336 -10.59 -14.80 -0.44
N ILE A 337 -11.88 -14.68 -0.69
CA ILE A 337 -12.43 -14.58 -2.05
C ILE A 337 -12.41 -13.12 -2.47
N ARG A 338 -11.95 -12.86 -3.70
CA ARG A 338 -11.93 -11.53 -4.30
C ARG A 338 -13.23 -11.24 -5.02
N LEU A 339 -13.99 -10.29 -4.52
CA LEU A 339 -15.25 -9.81 -5.08
C LEU A 339 -15.02 -8.43 -5.72
N GLU A 340 -15.37 -8.29 -6.99
CA GLU A 340 -15.33 -7.02 -7.72
C GLU A 340 -16.76 -6.51 -7.91
N LEU A 341 -17.06 -5.33 -7.37
CA LEU A 341 -18.32 -4.63 -7.58
C LEU A 341 -18.10 -3.55 -8.65
N CYS A 342 -18.84 -3.65 -9.76
CA CYS A 342 -18.87 -2.67 -10.83
C CYS A 342 -20.30 -2.27 -11.14
N GLY A 343 -20.67 -1.01 -10.91
CA GLY A 343 -22.03 -0.52 -11.15
C GLY A 343 -22.13 0.99 -11.10
N ASP A 344 -23.33 1.51 -11.28
CA ASP A 344 -23.57 2.95 -11.11
C ASP A 344 -23.39 3.33 -9.63
N ASP A 345 -22.58 4.35 -9.40
CA ASP A 345 -22.30 4.84 -8.06
C ASP A 345 -23.47 5.68 -7.53
N ARG A 346 -23.76 5.50 -6.25
CA ARG A 346 -24.79 6.27 -5.54
C ARG A 346 -24.46 6.36 -4.06
N VAL A 347 -24.91 7.43 -3.42
CA VAL A 347 -24.80 7.55 -1.97
C VAL A 347 -25.51 6.37 -1.30
N GLY A 348 -24.82 5.78 -0.32
CA GLY A 348 -25.28 4.59 0.40
C GLY A 348 -24.98 3.25 -0.26
N LEU A 349 -24.46 3.20 -1.50
CA LEU A 349 -24.14 1.93 -2.19
C LEU A 349 -23.21 1.04 -1.34
N LEU A 350 -22.13 1.61 -0.82
CA LEU A 350 -21.18 0.89 0.02
C LEU A 350 -21.81 0.39 1.33
N SER A 351 -22.71 1.19 1.93
CA SER A 351 -23.43 0.80 3.15
C SER A 351 -24.33 -0.40 2.87
N ASP A 352 -25.10 -0.37 1.78
CA ASP A 352 -26.00 -1.46 1.39
C ASP A 352 -25.23 -2.74 1.09
N VAL A 353 -24.18 -2.67 0.27
CA VAL A 353 -23.36 -3.83 -0.13
C VAL A 353 -22.68 -4.47 1.08
N THR A 354 -22.04 -3.66 1.93
CA THR A 354 -21.36 -4.18 3.12
C THR A 354 -22.34 -4.66 4.19
N ARG A 355 -23.59 -4.14 4.21
CA ARG A 355 -24.66 -4.68 5.06
C ARG A 355 -25.06 -6.07 4.59
N ILE A 356 -25.23 -6.29 3.29
CA ILE A 356 -25.53 -7.61 2.72
C ILE A 356 -24.42 -8.61 3.05
N PHE A 357 -23.15 -8.19 2.96
CA PHE A 357 -22.00 -9.02 3.38
C PHE A 357 -22.12 -9.43 4.85
N ARG A 358 -22.39 -8.48 5.74
CA ARG A 358 -22.59 -8.73 7.17
C ARG A 358 -23.75 -9.69 7.42
N GLU A 359 -24.90 -9.49 6.77
CA GLU A 359 -26.10 -10.33 6.92
C GLU A 359 -25.86 -11.78 6.48
N HIS A 360 -24.95 -11.99 5.52
CA HIS A 360 -24.53 -13.32 5.04
C HIS A 360 -23.34 -13.90 5.82
N GLY A 361 -22.90 -13.24 6.90
CA GLY A 361 -21.80 -13.69 7.73
C GLY A 361 -20.43 -13.57 7.07
N LEU A 362 -20.28 -12.66 6.10
CA LEU A 362 -19.01 -12.33 5.48
C LEU A 362 -18.30 -11.22 6.26
N SER A 363 -16.98 -11.37 6.41
CA SER A 363 -16.09 -10.35 6.94
C SER A 363 -15.18 -9.82 5.84
N VAL A 364 -14.94 -8.51 5.83
CA VAL A 364 -14.08 -7.85 4.84
C VAL A 364 -12.69 -7.70 5.41
N THR A 365 -11.71 -8.40 4.84
CA THR A 365 -10.31 -8.34 5.27
C THR A 365 -9.52 -7.24 4.55
N ARG A 366 -9.99 -6.86 3.36
CA ARG A 366 -9.50 -5.70 2.62
C ARG A 366 -10.58 -5.14 1.70
N ALA A 367 -10.61 -3.82 1.59
CA ALA A 367 -11.43 -3.12 0.60
C ALA A 367 -10.61 -2.07 -0.15
N GLU A 368 -10.81 -2.01 -1.46
CA GLU A 368 -10.37 -0.92 -2.33
C GLU A 368 -11.62 -0.36 -2.99
N VAL A 369 -11.90 0.91 -2.75
CA VAL A 369 -13.08 1.60 -3.28
C VAL A 369 -12.60 2.74 -4.14
N GLU A 370 -13.20 2.86 -5.32
CA GLU A 370 -12.90 3.93 -6.24
C GLU A 370 -14.15 4.28 -7.06
N THR A 371 -14.48 5.56 -7.10
CA THR A 371 -15.50 6.11 -8.00
C THR A 371 -14.82 6.69 -9.24
N ARG A 372 -15.19 6.18 -10.42
CA ARG A 372 -14.72 6.66 -11.73
C ARG A 372 -15.89 7.25 -12.51
N GLY A 373 -15.97 8.58 -12.51
CA GLY A 373 -17.11 9.28 -13.10
C GLY A 373 -18.38 8.93 -12.32
N CYS A 374 -19.35 8.28 -12.98
CA CYS A 374 -20.58 7.81 -12.35
C CYS A 374 -20.55 6.33 -11.97
N GLN A 375 -19.40 5.65 -12.08
CA GLN A 375 -19.29 4.21 -11.82
C GLN A 375 -18.48 3.93 -10.56
N ALA A 376 -19.01 3.05 -9.71
CA ALA A 376 -18.29 2.46 -8.60
C ALA A 376 -17.49 1.26 -9.10
N VAL A 377 -16.19 1.22 -8.79
CA VAL A 377 -15.27 0.12 -9.11
C VAL A 377 -14.59 -0.30 -7.83
N ASN A 378 -15.20 -1.22 -7.10
CA ASN A 378 -14.77 -1.61 -5.76
C ASN A 378 -14.28 -3.06 -5.75
N VAL A 379 -13.24 -3.33 -4.98
CA VAL A 379 -12.69 -4.67 -4.76
C VAL A 379 -12.73 -4.98 -3.28
N PHE A 380 -13.36 -6.10 -2.93
CA PHE A 380 -13.45 -6.60 -1.56
C PHE A 380 -12.80 -7.98 -1.48
N TYR A 381 -11.95 -8.18 -0.48
CA TYR A 381 -11.47 -9.49 -0.08
C TYR A 381 -12.28 -9.93 1.13
N VAL A 382 -12.94 -11.08 1.01
CA VAL A 382 -13.89 -11.55 2.02
C VAL A 382 -13.55 -12.95 2.52
N THR A 383 -13.71 -13.12 3.82
CA THR A 383 -13.72 -14.42 4.53
C THR A 383 -15.08 -14.61 5.19
N ASP A 384 -15.32 -15.77 5.78
CA ASP A 384 -16.41 -15.87 6.74
C ASP A 384 -16.08 -15.09 8.03
N ALA A 385 -17.08 -14.89 8.90
CA ALA A 385 -16.93 -14.18 10.17
C ALA A 385 -15.94 -14.85 11.15
N SER A 386 -15.57 -16.10 10.90
CA SER A 386 -14.60 -16.87 11.69
C SER A 386 -13.20 -16.88 11.08
N GLY A 387 -13.00 -16.20 9.94
CA GLY A 387 -11.72 -16.13 9.23
C GLY A 387 -11.44 -17.27 8.25
N TYR A 388 -12.40 -18.18 8.02
CA TYR A 388 -12.25 -19.30 7.09
C TYR A 388 -12.71 -18.95 5.67
N PRO A 389 -12.30 -19.75 4.66
CA PRO A 389 -12.78 -19.60 3.29
C PRO A 389 -14.31 -19.70 3.20
N VAL A 390 -14.92 -18.77 2.45
CA VAL A 390 -16.37 -18.69 2.29
C VAL A 390 -16.89 -19.84 1.42
N LYS A 391 -18.05 -20.39 1.78
CA LYS A 391 -18.74 -21.40 0.97
C LYS A 391 -19.30 -20.80 -0.31
N SER A 392 -19.17 -21.51 -1.44
CA SER A 392 -19.68 -21.06 -2.75
C SER A 392 -21.17 -20.69 -2.72
N SER A 393 -22.00 -21.45 -1.99
CA SER A 393 -23.44 -21.18 -1.84
C SER A 393 -23.72 -19.81 -1.21
N THR A 394 -22.89 -19.36 -0.27
CA THR A 394 -23.03 -18.04 0.36
C THR A 394 -22.67 -16.94 -0.63
N ILE A 395 -21.62 -17.14 -1.43
CA ILE A 395 -21.23 -16.20 -2.48
C ILE A 395 -22.35 -16.07 -3.53
N GLU A 396 -22.94 -17.18 -3.95
CA GLU A 396 -24.06 -17.16 -4.90
C GLU A 396 -25.29 -16.45 -4.33
N ALA A 397 -25.60 -16.63 -3.04
CA ALA A 397 -26.68 -15.90 -2.38
C ALA A 397 -26.44 -14.38 -2.39
N VAL A 398 -25.23 -13.95 -1.99
CA VAL A 398 -24.84 -12.53 -2.02
C VAL A 398 -24.89 -11.95 -3.43
N ARG A 399 -24.41 -12.69 -4.44
CA ARG A 399 -24.48 -12.27 -5.85
C ARG A 399 -25.92 -12.18 -6.36
N LYS A 400 -26.81 -13.05 -5.89
CA LYS A 400 -28.23 -13.01 -6.25
C LYS A 400 -28.91 -11.76 -5.68
N GLU A 401 -28.54 -11.34 -4.48
CA GLU A 401 -29.11 -10.16 -3.84
C GLU A 401 -28.57 -8.85 -4.38
N ILE A 402 -27.25 -8.74 -4.56
CA ILE A 402 -26.61 -7.52 -5.09
C ILE A 402 -26.84 -7.38 -6.60
N GLY A 403 -26.84 -8.51 -7.32
CA GLY A 403 -26.92 -8.58 -8.77
C GLY A 403 -25.67 -9.21 -9.38
N GLN A 404 -25.86 -10.28 -10.15
CA GLN A 404 -24.77 -11.07 -10.71
C GLN A 404 -23.93 -10.33 -11.77
N THR A 405 -24.51 -9.31 -12.38
CA THR A 405 -23.87 -8.43 -13.37
C THR A 405 -23.09 -7.30 -12.73
N ILE A 406 -23.32 -7.04 -11.43
CA ILE A 406 -22.67 -5.97 -10.67
C ILE A 406 -21.55 -6.55 -9.82
N LEU A 407 -21.77 -7.72 -9.20
CA LEU A 407 -20.79 -8.40 -8.36
C LEU A 407 -20.15 -9.62 -9.07
N HIS A 408 -18.90 -9.45 -9.46
CA HIS A 408 -18.06 -10.48 -10.07
C HIS A 408 -17.18 -11.15 -9.03
N VAL A 409 -16.94 -12.45 -9.19
CA VAL A 409 -16.03 -13.23 -8.35
C VAL A 409 -14.79 -13.53 -9.18
N LYS A 410 -13.61 -13.27 -8.64
CA LYS A 410 -12.36 -13.68 -9.27
C LYS A 410 -11.74 -14.81 -8.45
N ASP A 411 -11.78 -16.01 -9.01
CA ASP A 411 -11.14 -17.19 -8.42
C ASP A 411 -9.65 -17.22 -8.78
N ASP A 412 -8.80 -16.64 -7.93
CA ASP A 412 -7.35 -16.75 -8.11
C ASP A 412 -6.79 -18.11 -7.59
N ILE A 413 -7.66 -19.05 -7.14
CA ILE A 413 -7.23 -20.31 -6.50
C ILE A 413 -7.22 -21.51 -7.47
N TYR A 414 -7.85 -21.45 -8.64
CA TYR A 414 -7.80 -22.53 -9.64
C TYR A 414 -7.85 -21.99 -11.07
N SER A 415 -6.72 -21.50 -11.59
CA SER A 415 -6.56 -21.32 -13.04
C SER A 415 -5.31 -22.02 -13.57
N SER A 416 -5.27 -23.34 -13.37
CA SER A 416 -4.67 -24.25 -14.36
C SER A 416 -5.79 -25.04 -15.04
N SER A 417 -5.95 -24.79 -16.34
CA SER A 417 -6.78 -25.51 -17.32
C SER A 417 -8.31 -25.44 -17.21
N SER A 418 -8.93 -24.67 -18.11
CA SER A 418 -9.78 -25.23 -19.18
C SER A 418 -10.24 -24.11 -20.12
N ASN A 419 -9.94 -24.30 -21.41
CA ASN A 419 -10.57 -23.58 -22.50
C ASN A 419 -12.01 -24.09 -22.61
N GLN A 420 -13.02 -23.22 -22.49
CA GLN A 420 -14.19 -23.20 -23.37
C GLN A 420 -14.81 -21.79 -23.40
N GLU A 421 -15.29 -21.43 -24.58
CA GLU A 421 -15.77 -20.13 -25.01
C GLU A 421 -17.10 -19.76 -24.33
N ALA A 422 -17.09 -18.67 -23.56
CA ALA A 422 -18.24 -17.83 -23.29
C ALA A 422 -17.71 -16.42 -23.02
N GLY A 423 -18.31 -15.41 -23.67
CA GLY A 423 -17.79 -14.05 -23.82
C GLY A 423 -17.12 -13.46 -22.56
N LYS A 424 -15.79 -13.48 -22.57
CA LYS A 424 -14.94 -12.89 -21.53
C LYS A 424 -14.82 -11.38 -21.75
N PHE A 425 -15.61 -10.59 -21.03
CA PHE A 425 -15.14 -9.27 -20.61
C PHE A 425 -14.26 -9.47 -19.38
N SER A 426 -12.96 -9.65 -19.62
CA SER A 426 -11.95 -9.60 -18.58
C SER A 426 -11.76 -8.14 -18.18
N LEU A 427 -12.17 -7.74 -16.98
CA LEU A 427 -11.90 -6.40 -16.44
C LEU A 427 -10.40 -6.12 -16.28
N GLY A 428 -9.55 -7.16 -16.32
CA GLY A 428 -8.10 -7.02 -16.49
C GLY A 428 -7.74 -6.20 -17.73
N ASP A 429 -8.58 -6.19 -18.77
CA ASP A 429 -8.42 -5.34 -19.95
C ASP A 429 -9.08 -3.96 -19.81
N ILE A 430 -9.98 -3.75 -18.85
CA ILE A 430 -10.56 -2.41 -18.58
C ILE A 430 -9.59 -1.57 -17.74
N PHE A 431 -8.79 -2.20 -16.88
CA PHE A 431 -7.59 -1.57 -16.31
C PHE A 431 -6.49 -1.31 -17.36
N ARG A 432 -6.52 -1.99 -18.52
CA ARG A 432 -5.46 -2.00 -19.55
C ARG A 432 -5.76 -1.21 -20.83
N SER A 433 -7.02 -0.98 -21.21
CA SER A 433 -7.38 -0.62 -22.60
C SER A 433 -7.76 0.85 -22.88
N ARG A 434 -7.58 1.79 -21.94
CA ARG A 434 -7.84 3.22 -22.23
C ARG A 434 -6.63 4.15 -22.16
N SER A 435 -5.48 3.71 -21.65
CA SER A 435 -4.22 4.46 -21.82
C SER A 435 -3.77 4.50 -23.29
N GLU A 436 -4.02 3.42 -24.06
CA GLU A 436 -3.68 3.36 -25.49
C GLU A 436 -4.60 4.21 -26.38
N LYS A 437 -5.89 4.36 -26.04
CA LYS A 437 -6.83 5.22 -26.79
C LYS A 437 -6.61 6.72 -26.55
N PHE A 438 -5.97 7.10 -25.45
CA PHE A 438 -5.65 8.51 -25.18
C PHE A 438 -4.46 9.00 -26.02
N LEU A 439 -3.53 8.11 -26.40
CA LEU A 439 -2.39 8.43 -27.28
C LEU A 439 -2.80 8.64 -28.74
N TYR A 440 -3.87 7.96 -29.20
CA TYR A 440 -4.43 8.16 -30.54
C TYR A 440 -5.14 9.51 -30.70
N ASN A 441 -5.91 9.94 -29.70
CA ASN A 441 -6.65 11.21 -29.76
C ASN A 441 -5.77 12.46 -29.57
N LEU A 442 -4.51 12.29 -29.15
CA LEU A 442 -3.50 13.35 -29.05
C LEU A 442 -2.60 13.48 -30.29
N GLY A 443 -2.76 12.63 -31.32
CA GLY A 443 -2.03 12.74 -32.58
C GLY A 443 -0.52 12.46 -32.51
N LEU A 444 -0.04 11.75 -31.48
CA LEU A 444 1.40 11.54 -31.22
C LEU A 444 1.98 10.25 -31.82
N ILE A 445 1.20 9.49 -32.60
CA ILE A 445 1.68 8.31 -33.35
C ILE A 445 1.23 8.46 -34.81
N LYS A 446 2.20 8.58 -35.74
CA LYS A 446 1.93 8.45 -37.18
C LYS A 446 1.90 6.97 -37.54
N SER A 447 0.80 6.51 -38.12
CA SER A 447 0.72 5.20 -38.76
C SER A 447 1.67 5.15 -39.95
N TYR A 448 2.63 4.22 -39.94
CA TYR A 448 3.18 3.70 -41.19
C TYR A 448 2.32 2.48 -41.56
N SER A 449 1.76 2.53 -42.77
CA SER A 449 1.16 1.38 -43.44
C SER A 449 2.22 0.35 -43.80
#